data_AF-A0A2D4PPD9-F1
#
_entry.id   AF-A0A2D4PPD9-F1
#
_cell.length_a   1.000
_cell.length_b   1.000
_cell.length_c   1.000
_cell.angle_alpha   90.00
_cell.angle_beta   90.00
_cell.angle_gamma   90.00
#
_symmetry.space_group_name_H-M   'P 1'
#
loop_
_entity.id
_entity.type
_entity.pdbx_description
1 polymer ?
#
loop_
_entity_poly.entity_id
_entity_poly.type
_entity_poly.pdbx_seq_one_letter_code
_entity_poly.pdbx_strand_id
1 'polypeptide(L)'
;KWDNTEFQTVNSDTVKDNNPADTEAQVVHIFWPGIEKEQSKKQHQSQYLRYRRLFMDIEREQVKEQQRQKEWQRKMDKIRKEKEYQRSAEEQRIQEEQRAKEKRTQEMASHKNANPRGKSCEKLQQLKLEDPEEKKKLVQKNKEYSRYVEALRAQMREKIDMYNIHLPPLCFCGSGFWDTHPDSCANNCMFYKNHKAYAQALQNVISSCDILDRGSNTRLSVHTFAVVHARSKNS
;
A
#
# COMPACT_ATOMS: atom_id res chain seq x y z
N LYS A 1 26.09 20.98 -17.78
CA LYS A 1 27.33 21.59 -17.25
C LYS A 1 28.18 20.45 -16.73
N TRP A 2 29.21 20.08 -17.48
CA TRP A 2 30.13 19.01 -17.12
C TRP A 2 31.50 19.66 -17.03
N ASP A 3 32.08 19.63 -15.83
CA ASP A 3 33.32 20.33 -15.51
C ASP A 3 34.52 19.59 -16.12
N ASN A 4 35.34 20.36 -16.84
CA ASN A 4 36.67 19.97 -17.29
C ASN A 4 37.64 20.16 -16.12
N THR A 5 38.18 19.07 -15.59
CA THR A 5 39.32 19.13 -14.66
C THR A 5 40.61 19.09 -15.46
N GLU A 6 41.32 20.21 -15.45
CA GLU A 6 42.66 20.40 -16.00
C GLU A 6 43.66 19.38 -15.43
N PHE A 7 44.39 18.70 -16.31
CA PHE A 7 45.65 18.06 -15.95
C PHE A 7 46.78 19.06 -16.21
N GLN A 8 47.43 19.51 -15.13
CA GLN A 8 48.65 20.30 -15.20
C GLN A 8 49.77 19.50 -15.86
N THR A 9 50.35 20.07 -16.90
CA THR A 9 51.62 19.66 -17.48
C THR A 9 52.76 20.21 -16.61
N VAL A 10 53.66 19.34 -16.18
CA VAL A 10 54.96 19.70 -15.60
C VAL A 10 56.03 19.09 -16.49
N ASN A 11 56.66 19.94 -17.32
CA ASN A 11 58.02 19.75 -17.82
C ASN A 11 58.91 20.57 -16.86
N SER A 12 60.09 20.16 -16.42
CA SER A 12 61.30 19.75 -17.16
C SER A 12 62.22 19.06 -16.13
N ASP A 13 63.15 18.17 -16.50
CA ASP A 13 64.48 18.58 -16.96
C ASP A 13 65.26 17.44 -17.61
N THR A 14 66.05 17.83 -18.59
CA THR A 14 66.94 17.03 -19.44
C THR A 14 68.20 16.56 -18.72
N VAL A 15 68.58 15.30 -18.93
CA VAL A 15 69.99 14.91 -19.10
C VAL A 15 70.07 13.99 -20.32
N LYS A 16 70.77 14.48 -21.36
CA LYS A 16 71.07 13.73 -22.59
C LYS A 16 72.33 12.90 -22.35
N ASP A 17 72.18 11.58 -22.29
CA ASP A 17 73.26 10.65 -22.59
C ASP A 17 72.91 9.95 -23.91
N ASN A 18 73.70 10.20 -24.95
CA ASN A 18 73.50 9.59 -26.26
C ASN A 18 74.13 8.20 -26.27
N ASN A 19 73.31 7.14 -26.15
CA ASN A 19 73.71 5.77 -26.44
C ASN A 19 73.32 5.40 -27.88
N PRO A 20 74.19 4.70 -28.66
CA PRO A 20 73.88 4.30 -30.03
C PRO A 20 72.70 3.30 -30.13
N ALA A 21 72.34 2.62 -29.04
CA ALA A 21 71.20 1.71 -28.94
C ALA A 21 69.82 2.43 -29.00
N ASP A 22 69.76 3.71 -28.61
CA ASP A 22 68.50 4.48 -28.63
C ASP A 22 68.09 4.87 -30.05
N THR A 23 69.04 4.88 -30.99
CA THR A 23 68.78 5.15 -32.40
C THR A 23 68.05 4.00 -33.07
N GLU A 24 68.39 2.74 -32.74
CA GLU A 24 67.67 1.57 -33.28
C GLU A 24 66.26 1.45 -32.71
N ALA A 25 66.07 1.77 -31.42
CA ALA A 25 64.75 1.84 -30.79
C ALA A 25 63.88 2.98 -31.36
N GLN A 26 64.47 4.14 -31.69
CA GLN A 26 63.77 5.22 -32.40
C GLN A 26 63.42 4.83 -33.84
N VAL A 27 64.30 4.12 -34.55
CA VAL A 27 64.06 3.67 -35.94
C VAL A 27 62.93 2.64 -36.02
N VAL A 28 62.80 1.74 -35.03
CA VAL A 28 61.65 0.81 -34.93
C VAL A 28 60.34 1.55 -34.67
N HIS A 29 60.37 2.63 -33.89
CA HIS A 29 59.18 3.47 -33.63
C HIS A 29 58.74 4.29 -34.86
N ILE A 30 59.66 4.65 -35.76
CA ILE A 30 59.37 5.45 -36.97
C ILE A 30 58.67 4.61 -38.07
N PHE A 31 58.74 3.27 -38.04
CA PHE A 31 58.29 2.42 -39.16
C PHE A 31 56.82 1.95 -39.12
N TRP A 32 56.04 2.20 -38.05
CA TRP A 32 54.63 1.72 -37.97
C TRP A 32 53.50 2.73 -37.59
N PRO A 33 53.53 4.03 -37.95
CA PRO A 33 52.38 4.94 -37.71
C PRO A 33 51.06 4.55 -38.42
N GLY A 34 51.12 3.68 -39.44
CA GLY A 34 49.95 3.24 -40.21
C GLY A 34 49.10 2.18 -39.49
N ILE A 35 49.72 1.32 -38.68
CA ILE A 35 49.03 0.22 -37.99
C ILE A 35 48.08 0.76 -36.92
N GLU A 36 48.49 1.77 -36.16
CA GLU A 36 47.66 2.33 -35.09
C GLU A 36 46.38 3.00 -35.65
N LYS A 37 46.50 3.72 -36.77
CA LYS A 37 45.35 4.31 -37.48
C LYS A 37 44.41 3.24 -38.04
N GLU A 38 44.93 2.12 -38.53
CA GLU A 38 44.12 1.01 -39.02
C GLU A 38 43.43 0.26 -37.88
N GLN A 39 44.12 0.05 -36.75
CA GLN A 39 43.54 -0.54 -35.55
C GLN A 39 42.43 0.35 -34.96
N SER A 40 42.63 1.67 -34.92
CA SER A 40 41.60 2.63 -34.49
C SER A 40 40.34 2.57 -35.38
N LYS A 41 40.51 2.50 -36.70
CA LYS A 41 39.38 2.32 -37.64
C LYS A 41 38.64 0.99 -37.41
N LYS A 42 39.36 -0.11 -37.18
CA LYS A 42 38.76 -1.42 -36.86
C LYS A 42 38.01 -1.40 -35.53
N GLN A 43 38.56 -0.74 -34.51
CA GLN A 43 37.89 -0.56 -33.22
C GLN A 43 36.61 0.27 -33.38
N HIS A 44 36.66 1.38 -34.13
CA HIS A 44 35.49 2.21 -34.38
C HIS A 44 34.40 1.45 -35.14
N GLN A 45 34.76 0.69 -36.16
CA GLN A 45 33.81 -0.16 -36.90
C GLN A 45 33.21 -1.26 -36.02
N SER A 46 34.01 -1.89 -35.16
CA SER A 46 33.55 -2.88 -34.20
C SER A 46 32.57 -2.28 -33.18
N GLN A 47 32.88 -1.11 -32.63
CA GLN A 47 32.00 -0.37 -31.74
C GLN A 47 30.70 0.00 -32.44
N TYR A 48 30.76 0.53 -33.67
CA TYR A 48 29.58 0.85 -34.47
C TYR A 48 28.66 -0.36 -34.66
N LEU A 49 29.21 -1.52 -35.03
CA LEU A 49 28.43 -2.75 -35.20
C LEU A 49 27.85 -3.26 -33.87
N ARG A 50 28.57 -3.08 -32.75
CA ARG A 50 28.07 -3.40 -31.41
C ARG A 50 26.87 -2.51 -31.05
N TYR A 51 26.99 -1.19 -31.22
CA TYR A 51 25.88 -0.25 -30.98
C TYR A 51 24.70 -0.52 -31.90
N ARG A 52 24.94 -0.74 -33.20
CA ARG A 52 23.87 -1.07 -34.16
C ARG A 52 23.09 -2.32 -33.77
N ARG A 53 23.76 -3.39 -33.30
CA ARG A 53 23.08 -4.57 -32.76
C ARG A 53 22.25 -4.24 -31.52
N LEU A 54 22.84 -3.52 -30.57
CA LEU A 54 22.16 -3.13 -29.34
C LEU A 54 20.87 -2.33 -29.63
N PHE A 55 20.90 -1.37 -30.54
CA PHE A 55 19.71 -0.60 -30.91
C PHE A 55 18.62 -1.49 -31.50
N MET A 56 18.97 -2.42 -32.40
CA MET A 56 18.00 -3.37 -32.93
C MET A 56 17.42 -4.31 -31.86
N ASP A 57 18.24 -4.74 -30.88
CA ASP A 57 17.77 -5.56 -29.76
C ASP A 57 16.82 -4.79 -28.85
N ILE A 58 17.14 -3.53 -28.53
CA ILE A 58 16.28 -2.64 -27.76
C ILE A 58 14.94 -2.44 -28.47
N GLU A 59 14.96 -2.12 -29.77
CA GLU A 59 13.74 -1.91 -30.54
C GLU A 59 12.88 -3.18 -30.58
N ARG A 60 13.49 -4.36 -30.79
CA ARG A 60 12.78 -5.64 -30.72
C ARG A 60 12.14 -5.90 -29.35
N GLU A 61 12.89 -5.66 -28.27
CA GLU A 61 12.36 -5.86 -26.93
C GLU A 61 11.26 -4.85 -26.58
N GLN A 62 11.35 -3.61 -27.04
CA GLN A 62 10.28 -2.62 -26.91
C GLN A 62 9.00 -3.08 -27.62
N VAL A 63 9.10 -3.58 -28.85
CA VAL A 63 7.92 -4.08 -29.59
C VAL A 63 7.29 -5.29 -28.86
N LYS A 64 8.11 -6.22 -28.36
CA LYS A 64 7.61 -7.36 -27.57
C LYS A 64 6.92 -6.91 -26.28
N GLU A 65 7.50 -5.92 -25.58
CA GLU A 65 6.93 -5.38 -24.36
C GLU A 65 5.61 -4.66 -24.61
N GLN A 66 5.53 -3.82 -25.65
CA GLN A 66 4.28 -3.18 -26.06
C GLN A 66 3.20 -4.21 -26.40
N GLN A 67 3.56 -5.30 -27.09
CA GLN A 67 2.63 -6.38 -27.39
C GLN A 67 2.13 -7.08 -26.11
N ARG A 68 3.03 -7.39 -25.17
CA ARG A 68 2.67 -7.96 -23.85
C ARG A 68 1.72 -7.04 -23.08
N GLN A 69 2.01 -5.74 -23.04
CA GLN A 69 1.17 -4.75 -22.37
C GLN A 69 -0.22 -4.68 -23.00
N LYS A 70 -0.31 -4.67 -24.33
CA LYS A 70 -1.59 -4.68 -25.06
C LYS A 70 -2.41 -5.94 -24.77
N GLU A 71 -1.76 -7.10 -24.71
CA GLU A 71 -2.42 -8.35 -24.34
C GLU A 71 -2.89 -8.37 -22.90
N TRP A 72 -2.07 -7.87 -21.97
CA TRP A 72 -2.45 -7.73 -20.57
C TRP A 72 -3.64 -6.79 -20.40
N GLN A 73 -3.62 -5.64 -21.07
CA GLN A 73 -4.71 -4.67 -21.03
C GLN A 73 -6.01 -5.26 -21.57
N ARG A 74 -5.96 -5.98 -22.69
CA ARG A 74 -7.13 -6.73 -23.22
C ARG A 74 -7.68 -7.74 -22.22
N LYS A 75 -6.81 -8.48 -21.51
CA LYS A 75 -7.24 -9.43 -20.47
C LYS A 75 -7.90 -8.68 -19.30
N MET A 76 -7.33 -7.57 -18.85
CA MET A 76 -7.89 -6.77 -17.77
C MET A 76 -9.24 -6.15 -18.14
N ASP A 77 -9.37 -5.62 -19.35
CA ASP A 77 -10.63 -5.05 -19.85
C ASP A 77 -11.71 -6.12 -19.97
N LYS A 78 -11.35 -7.34 -20.40
CA LYS A 78 -12.28 -8.49 -20.43
C LYS A 78 -12.77 -8.83 -19.01
N ILE A 79 -11.86 -8.93 -18.04
CA ILE A 79 -12.22 -9.21 -16.64
C ILE A 79 -13.11 -8.09 -16.08
N ARG A 80 -12.76 -6.83 -16.33
CA ARG A 80 -13.53 -5.67 -15.89
C ARG A 80 -14.95 -5.71 -16.45
N LYS A 81 -15.10 -5.95 -17.76
CA LYS A 81 -16.41 -6.04 -18.42
C LYS A 81 -17.25 -7.20 -17.87
N GLU A 82 -16.65 -8.36 -17.66
CA GLU A 82 -17.33 -9.52 -17.07
C GLU A 82 -17.81 -9.23 -15.63
N LYS A 83 -16.94 -8.64 -14.80
CA LYS A 83 -17.31 -8.27 -13.43
C LYS A 83 -18.40 -7.20 -13.37
N GLU A 84 -18.35 -6.24 -14.29
CA GLU A 84 -19.39 -5.20 -14.38
C GLU A 84 -20.72 -5.78 -14.84
N TYR A 85 -20.70 -6.70 -15.81
CA TYR A 85 -21.91 -7.42 -16.23
C TYR A 85 -22.52 -8.21 -15.08
N GLN A 86 -21.71 -8.94 -14.31
CA GLN A 86 -22.16 -9.67 -13.12
C GLN A 86 -22.80 -8.74 -12.08
N ARG A 87 -22.17 -7.58 -11.80
CA ARG A 87 -22.74 -6.57 -10.89
C ARG A 87 -24.09 -6.06 -11.39
N SER A 88 -24.15 -5.65 -12.65
CA SER A 88 -25.36 -5.10 -13.27
C SER A 88 -26.51 -6.12 -13.31
N ALA A 89 -26.22 -7.38 -13.59
CA ALA A 89 -27.21 -8.45 -13.57
C ALA A 89 -27.78 -8.69 -12.16
N GLU A 90 -26.94 -8.67 -11.12
CA GLU A 90 -27.40 -8.82 -9.74
C GLU A 90 -28.22 -7.60 -9.28
N GLU A 91 -27.78 -6.38 -9.62
CA GLU A 91 -28.54 -5.16 -9.34
C GLU A 91 -29.93 -5.19 -9.99
N GLN A 92 -30.04 -5.66 -11.24
CA GLN A 92 -31.33 -5.84 -11.91
C GLN A 92 -32.20 -6.87 -11.19
N ARG A 93 -31.65 -8.01 -10.78
CA ARG A 93 -32.38 -9.04 -10.01
C ARG A 93 -32.92 -8.47 -8.70
N ILE A 94 -32.10 -7.73 -7.96
CA ILE A 94 -32.50 -7.08 -6.71
C ILE A 94 -33.62 -6.06 -6.98
N GLN A 95 -33.48 -5.23 -8.01
CA GLN A 95 -34.47 -4.22 -8.36
C GLN A 95 -35.81 -4.83 -8.81
N GLU A 96 -35.79 -5.94 -9.54
CA GLU A 96 -36.99 -6.69 -9.89
C GLU A 96 -37.66 -7.31 -8.67
N GLU A 97 -36.88 -7.88 -7.75
CA GLU A 97 -37.42 -8.43 -6.51
C GLU A 97 -38.05 -7.33 -5.65
N GLN A 98 -37.41 -6.16 -5.56
CA GLN A 98 -37.94 -4.98 -4.88
C GLN A 98 -39.25 -4.52 -5.52
N ARG A 99 -39.29 -4.34 -6.85
CA ARG A 99 -40.54 -3.99 -7.57
C ARG A 99 -41.64 -5.03 -7.37
N ALA A 100 -41.32 -6.32 -7.37
CA ALA A 100 -42.28 -7.39 -7.11
C ALA A 100 -42.78 -7.40 -5.65
N LYS A 101 -41.92 -7.04 -4.68
CA LYS A 101 -42.30 -6.86 -3.27
C LYS A 101 -43.20 -5.64 -3.09
N GLU A 102 -42.89 -4.53 -3.74
CA GLU A 102 -43.70 -3.31 -3.74
C GLU A 102 -45.09 -3.56 -4.34
N LYS A 103 -45.17 -4.19 -5.52
CA LYS A 103 -46.45 -4.59 -6.14
C LYS A 103 -47.28 -5.49 -5.22
N ARG A 104 -46.68 -6.54 -4.65
CA ARG A 104 -47.36 -7.40 -3.68
C ARG A 104 -47.84 -6.65 -2.43
N THR A 105 -47.07 -5.67 -1.96
CA THR A 105 -47.43 -4.84 -0.81
C THR A 105 -48.59 -3.89 -1.16
N GLN A 106 -48.58 -3.31 -2.36
CA GLN A 106 -49.63 -2.43 -2.87
C GLN A 106 -50.93 -3.20 -3.16
N GLU A 107 -50.86 -4.42 -3.72
CA GLU A 107 -52.00 -5.32 -3.90
C GLU A 107 -52.58 -5.75 -2.54
N MET A 108 -51.74 -6.15 -1.58
CA MET A 108 -52.20 -6.44 -0.21
C MET A 108 -52.80 -5.21 0.49
N ALA A 109 -52.29 -4.01 0.24
CA ALA A 109 -52.86 -2.77 0.77
C ALA A 109 -54.22 -2.45 0.12
N SER A 110 -54.36 -2.72 -1.18
CA SER A 110 -55.62 -2.53 -1.92
C SER A 110 -56.70 -3.53 -1.49
N HIS A 111 -56.33 -4.79 -1.24
CA HIS A 111 -57.25 -5.81 -0.71
C HIS A 111 -57.63 -5.59 0.77
N LYS A 112 -56.80 -4.91 1.56
CA LYS A 112 -57.14 -4.52 2.94
C LYS A 112 -58.24 -3.45 3.03
N ASN A 113 -58.51 -2.72 1.94
CA ASN A 113 -59.65 -1.80 1.87
C ASN A 113 -61.01 -2.50 1.68
N ALA A 114 -61.05 -3.84 1.63
CA ALA A 114 -62.29 -4.62 1.56
C ALA A 114 -62.57 -5.51 2.80
N ASN A 115 -61.62 -5.70 3.73
CA ASN A 115 -61.88 -6.46 4.96
C ASN A 115 -60.80 -6.24 6.06
N PRO A 116 -61.13 -5.68 7.24
CA PRO A 116 -60.16 -5.42 8.30
C PRO A 116 -60.07 -6.62 9.25
N ARG A 117 -59.49 -7.75 8.84
CA ARG A 117 -59.04 -8.76 9.83
C ARG A 117 -57.94 -9.69 9.34
N GLY A 118 -56.78 -9.54 9.99
CA GLY A 118 -55.80 -10.58 10.28
C GLY A 118 -55.14 -11.28 9.10
N LYS A 119 -53.94 -10.82 8.72
CA LYS A 119 -52.87 -11.61 8.05
C LYS A 119 -51.69 -10.68 7.66
N SER A 120 -51.02 -10.07 8.65
CA SER A 120 -49.79 -9.31 8.38
C SER A 120 -48.69 -9.56 9.40
N CYS A 121 -48.58 -10.78 9.91
CA CYS A 121 -47.53 -11.12 10.86
C CYS A 121 -47.14 -12.59 10.72
N GLU A 122 -46.46 -12.95 9.63
CA GLU A 122 -45.81 -14.27 9.55
C GLU A 122 -44.31 -14.07 9.26
N LYS A 123 -43.98 -13.18 8.32
CA LYS A 123 -42.57 -12.85 8.01
C LYS A 123 -41.88 -11.95 9.04
N LEU A 124 -42.64 -11.22 9.87
CA LEU A 124 -42.10 -10.46 11.02
C LEU A 124 -41.96 -11.33 12.28
N GLN A 125 -42.54 -12.54 12.27
CA GLN A 125 -42.58 -13.43 13.43
C GLN A 125 -41.36 -14.37 13.47
N GLN A 126 -40.81 -14.75 12.31
CA GLN A 126 -39.62 -15.60 12.23
C GLN A 126 -38.33 -14.95 12.76
N LEU A 127 -38.24 -13.61 12.80
CA LEU A 127 -37.13 -12.86 13.41
C LEU A 127 -37.36 -12.53 14.89
N LYS A 128 -38.51 -12.90 15.47
CA LYS A 128 -38.85 -12.70 16.89
C LYS A 128 -38.67 -13.96 17.74
N LEU A 129 -38.12 -15.03 17.19
CA LEU A 129 -37.80 -16.27 17.92
C LEU A 129 -36.38 -16.24 18.53
N GLU A 130 -35.84 -15.06 18.84
CA GLU A 130 -34.81 -14.96 19.87
C GLU A 130 -35.58 -14.63 21.15
N ASP A 131 -35.43 -15.48 22.16
CA ASP A 131 -36.14 -15.37 23.43
C ASP A 131 -35.99 -13.92 23.97
N PRO A 132 -37.07 -13.22 24.36
CA PRO A 132 -36.96 -11.91 24.99
C PRO A 132 -35.98 -11.90 26.18
N GLU A 133 -35.78 -13.03 26.86
CA GLU A 133 -34.71 -13.22 27.85
C GLU A 133 -33.30 -13.19 27.24
N GLU A 134 -33.08 -13.87 26.10
CA GLU A 134 -31.79 -13.86 25.40
C GLU A 134 -31.42 -12.47 24.88
N LYS A 135 -32.39 -11.71 24.37
CA LYS A 135 -32.18 -10.31 23.98
C LYS A 135 -31.78 -9.45 25.18
N LYS A 136 -32.43 -9.62 26.33
CA LYS A 136 -32.05 -8.93 27.57
C LYS A 136 -30.64 -9.31 28.01
N LYS A 137 -30.28 -10.61 27.95
CA LYS A 137 -28.94 -11.12 28.28
C LYS A 137 -27.87 -10.55 27.35
N LEU A 138 -28.13 -10.48 26.04
CA LEU A 138 -27.19 -9.90 25.06
C LEU A 138 -26.99 -8.40 25.29
N VAL A 139 -28.07 -7.66 25.54
CA VAL A 139 -28.00 -6.22 25.87
C VAL A 139 -27.20 -6.00 27.15
N GLN A 140 -27.44 -6.81 28.19
CA GLN A 140 -26.72 -6.72 29.45
C GLN A 140 -25.22 -7.03 29.26
N LYS A 141 -24.89 -8.07 28.50
CA LYS A 141 -23.51 -8.42 28.14
C LYS A 141 -22.82 -7.30 27.36
N ASN A 142 -23.50 -6.66 26.41
CA ASN A 142 -22.95 -5.52 25.67
C ASN A 142 -22.70 -4.31 26.57
N LYS A 143 -23.56 -4.08 27.56
CA LYS A 143 -23.40 -3.01 28.56
C LYS A 143 -22.18 -3.26 29.45
N GLU A 144 -22.01 -4.48 29.93
CA GLU A 144 -20.82 -4.91 30.68
C GLU A 144 -19.55 -4.78 29.84
N TYR A 145 -19.64 -5.15 28.56
CA TYR A 145 -18.52 -5.06 27.65
C TYR A 145 -18.12 -3.62 27.31
N SER A 146 -19.10 -2.72 27.20
CA SER A 146 -18.86 -1.28 27.07
C SER A 146 -18.17 -0.71 28.31
N ARG A 147 -18.60 -1.13 29.52
CA ARG A 147 -17.93 -0.76 30.78
C ARG A 147 -16.50 -1.26 30.84
N TYR A 148 -16.25 -2.48 30.40
CA TYR A 148 -14.90 -3.06 30.31
C TYR A 148 -14.00 -2.26 29.36
N VAL A 149 -14.50 -1.90 28.17
CA VAL A 149 -13.75 -1.06 27.21
C VAL A 149 -13.39 0.29 27.80
N GLU A 150 -14.33 0.95 28.49
CA GLU A 150 -14.07 2.25 29.13
C GLU A 150 -13.03 2.15 30.25
N ALA A 151 -13.09 1.10 31.07
CA ALA A 151 -12.06 0.83 32.08
C ALA A 151 -10.67 0.60 31.43
N LEU A 152 -10.64 -0.14 30.31
CA LEU A 152 -9.41 -0.38 29.56
C LEU A 152 -8.83 0.91 28.96
N ARG A 153 -9.68 1.80 28.44
CA ARG A 153 -9.25 3.13 27.98
C ARG A 153 -8.67 3.96 29.12
N ALA A 154 -9.29 3.95 30.30
CA ALA A 154 -8.80 4.70 31.45
C ALA A 154 -7.43 4.21 31.91
N GLN A 155 -7.27 2.88 32.07
CA GLN A 155 -5.99 2.26 32.43
C GLN A 155 -4.89 2.60 31.41
N MET A 156 -5.24 2.59 30.13
CA MET A 156 -4.29 2.86 29.08
C MET A 156 -3.89 4.34 29.00
N ARG A 157 -4.83 5.27 29.21
CA ARG A 157 -4.54 6.71 29.30
C ARG A 157 -3.50 6.99 30.37
N GLU A 158 -3.71 6.45 31.57
CA GLU A 158 -2.78 6.59 32.68
C GLU A 158 -1.36 6.10 32.32
N LYS A 159 -1.25 4.93 31.70
CA LYS A 159 0.05 4.39 31.26
C LYS A 159 0.71 5.23 30.16
N ILE A 160 -0.05 5.67 29.16
CA ILE A 160 0.47 6.50 28.07
C ILE A 160 0.95 7.85 28.59
N ASP A 161 0.19 8.47 29.48
CA ASP A 161 0.51 9.76 30.09
C ASP A 161 1.77 9.63 30.96
N MET A 162 1.90 8.54 31.72
CA MET A 162 3.09 8.25 32.53
C MET A 162 4.37 8.12 31.70
N TYR A 163 4.30 7.46 30.54
CA TYR A 163 5.45 7.29 29.65
C TYR A 163 5.60 8.39 28.59
N ASN A 164 4.68 9.38 28.56
CA ASN A 164 4.60 10.44 27.57
C ASN A 164 4.69 9.92 26.10
N ILE A 165 3.90 8.90 25.78
CA ILE A 165 3.91 8.25 24.46
C ILE A 165 2.84 8.86 23.56
N HIS A 166 3.22 9.30 22.36
CA HIS A 166 2.24 9.69 21.35
C HIS A 166 1.90 8.51 20.44
N LEU A 167 0.62 8.14 20.40
CA LEU A 167 0.13 7.05 19.57
C LEU A 167 -0.56 7.56 18.29
N PRO A 168 -0.34 6.89 17.15
CA PRO A 168 -1.07 7.19 15.91
C PRO A 168 -2.56 6.83 16.06
N PRO A 169 -3.47 7.45 15.29
CA PRO A 169 -4.89 7.11 15.34
C PRO A 169 -5.13 5.62 15.00
N LEU A 170 -6.05 4.97 15.72
CA LEU A 170 -6.41 3.56 15.49
C LEU A 170 -7.14 3.34 14.18
N CYS A 171 -7.88 4.35 13.71
CA CYS A 171 -8.57 4.33 12.43
C CYS A 171 -8.69 5.73 11.85
N PHE A 172 -9.15 5.82 10.60
CA PHE A 172 -9.33 7.09 9.89
C PHE A 172 -10.58 7.88 10.31
N CYS A 173 -11.41 7.38 11.25
CA CYS A 173 -12.58 8.13 11.73
C CYS A 173 -12.19 9.38 12.55
N GLY A 174 -10.97 9.44 13.08
CA GLY A 174 -10.53 10.49 13.99
C GLY A 174 -9.06 10.84 13.83
N SER A 175 -8.69 12.01 14.35
CA SER A 175 -7.34 12.56 14.27
C SER A 175 -6.38 11.97 15.30
N GLY A 176 -6.88 11.69 16.50
CA GLY A 176 -6.13 11.15 17.62
C GLY A 176 -6.44 9.68 17.89
N PHE A 177 -5.55 9.02 18.63
CA PHE A 177 -5.74 7.65 19.11
C PHE A 177 -7.06 7.48 19.87
N TRP A 178 -7.43 8.47 20.68
CA TRP A 178 -8.63 8.44 21.54
C TRP A 178 -9.93 8.83 20.83
N ASP A 179 -9.87 9.34 19.60
CA ASP A 179 -11.08 9.73 18.85
C ASP A 179 -11.83 8.51 18.30
N THR A 180 -11.17 7.34 18.26
CA THR A 180 -11.79 6.10 17.79
C THR A 180 -12.66 5.49 18.88
N HIS A 181 -13.97 5.32 18.63
CA HIS A 181 -14.89 4.63 19.54
C HIS A 181 -15.90 3.75 18.78
N PRO A 182 -16.20 2.52 19.24
CA PRO A 182 -17.10 1.60 18.55
C PRO A 182 -18.50 2.16 18.25
N ASP A 183 -19.00 3.02 19.14
CA ASP A 183 -20.34 3.61 19.02
C ASP A 183 -20.38 4.92 18.21
N SER A 184 -19.24 5.57 17.96
CA SER A 184 -19.18 6.86 17.25
C SER A 184 -18.49 6.81 15.89
N CYS A 185 -17.76 5.73 15.59
CA CYS A 185 -17.07 5.60 14.30
C CYS A 185 -18.05 5.49 13.12
N ALA A 186 -17.55 5.82 11.93
CA ALA A 186 -18.30 5.64 10.69
C ALA A 186 -18.70 4.17 10.47
N ASN A 187 -19.86 3.93 9.84
CA ASN A 187 -20.43 2.60 9.63
C ASN A 187 -19.49 1.58 8.97
N ASN A 188 -18.56 2.05 8.12
CA ASN A 188 -17.59 1.20 7.41
C ASN A 188 -16.28 0.99 8.20
N CYS A 189 -16.16 1.58 9.39
CA CYS A 189 -14.96 1.39 10.20
C CYS A 189 -14.94 -0.02 10.80
N MET A 190 -13.76 -0.63 10.79
CA MET A 190 -13.49 -1.92 11.41
C MET A 190 -13.87 -1.99 12.91
N PHE A 191 -13.94 -0.84 13.60
CA PHE A 191 -14.32 -0.76 15.01
C PHE A 191 -15.80 -0.46 15.24
N TYR A 192 -16.55 -0.05 14.21
CA TYR A 192 -17.97 0.29 14.36
C TYR A 192 -18.78 -0.91 14.85
N LYS A 193 -19.49 -0.75 15.97
CA LYS A 193 -20.22 -1.81 16.69
C LYS A 193 -19.37 -3.05 17.01
N ASN A 194 -18.05 -2.95 16.92
CA ASN A 194 -17.12 -4.04 17.18
C ASN A 194 -16.23 -3.68 18.36
N HIS A 195 -16.83 -3.69 19.54
CA HIS A 195 -16.12 -3.46 20.80
C HIS A 195 -14.99 -4.47 21.01
N LYS A 196 -15.08 -5.68 20.43
CA LYS A 196 -14.10 -6.74 20.65
C LYS A 196 -12.79 -6.46 19.93
N ALA A 197 -12.87 -6.08 18.66
CA ALA A 197 -11.72 -5.63 17.91
C ALA A 197 -11.08 -4.40 18.56
N TYR A 198 -11.91 -3.48 19.05
CA TYR A 198 -11.43 -2.28 19.73
C TYR A 198 -10.70 -2.60 21.05
N ALA A 199 -11.30 -3.44 21.91
CA ALA A 199 -10.67 -3.88 23.15
C ALA A 199 -9.35 -4.62 22.90
N GLN A 200 -9.29 -5.47 21.88
CA GLN A 200 -8.06 -6.17 21.50
C GLN A 200 -6.97 -5.21 21.04
N ALA A 201 -7.32 -4.19 20.24
CA ALA A 201 -6.37 -3.16 19.83
C ALA A 201 -5.79 -2.39 21.03
N LEU A 202 -6.63 -2.02 22.00
CA LEU A 202 -6.19 -1.39 23.25
C LEU A 202 -5.28 -2.32 24.06
N GLN A 203 -5.69 -3.58 24.27
CA GLN A 203 -4.93 -4.55 25.04
C GLN A 203 -3.53 -4.80 24.45
N ASN A 204 -3.42 -4.92 23.12
CA ASN A 204 -2.14 -5.12 22.45
C ASN A 204 -1.15 -3.99 22.71
N VAL A 205 -1.65 -2.75 22.75
CA VAL A 205 -0.81 -1.58 23.02
C VAL A 205 -0.51 -1.44 24.53
N ILE A 206 -1.44 -1.80 25.42
CA ILE A 206 -1.14 -1.87 26.86
C ILE A 206 -0.02 -2.89 27.12
N SER A 207 -0.11 -4.07 26.49
CA SER A 207 0.90 -5.12 26.64
C SER A 207 2.26 -4.71 26.06
N SER A 208 2.31 -3.86 25.04
CA SER A 208 3.60 -3.33 24.56
C SER A 208 4.20 -2.29 25.51
N CYS A 209 3.36 -1.55 26.26
CA CYS A 209 3.82 -0.68 27.34
C CYS A 209 4.32 -1.46 28.57
N ASP A 210 3.71 -2.60 28.92
CA ASP A 210 4.12 -3.41 30.07
C ASP A 210 5.54 -4.00 29.92
N ILE A 211 5.99 -4.20 28.67
CA ILE A 211 7.38 -4.59 28.37
C ILE A 211 8.37 -3.49 28.79
N LEU A 212 7.96 -2.22 28.73
CA LEU A 212 8.78 -1.08 29.18
C LEU A 212 8.85 -1.00 30.72
N ASP A 213 7.84 -1.49 31.42
CA ASP A 213 7.75 -1.46 32.89
C ASP A 213 8.63 -2.53 33.57
N ARG A 214 8.75 -3.71 32.97
CA ARG A 214 9.57 -4.81 33.51
C ARG A 214 11.06 -4.72 33.17
N GLY A 215 11.42 -3.89 32.18
CA GLY A 215 12.76 -3.86 31.58
C GLY A 215 13.47 -2.52 31.73
N SER A 216 13.84 -2.13 32.96
CA SER A 216 14.59 -0.90 33.25
C SER A 216 15.97 -0.79 32.59
N ASN A 217 16.37 -1.70 31.68
CA ASN A 217 17.69 -1.74 31.05
C ASN A 217 17.72 -1.77 29.50
N THR A 218 16.58 -1.77 28.80
CA THR A 218 16.57 -1.69 27.32
C THR A 218 15.83 -0.45 26.83
N ARG A 219 16.46 0.69 27.07
CA ARG A 219 16.04 2.01 26.58
C ARG A 219 16.30 2.13 25.06
N LEU A 220 15.32 2.69 24.34
CA LEU A 220 15.33 3.17 22.95
C LEU A 220 15.35 2.13 21.82
N SER A 221 14.17 1.87 21.23
CA SER A 221 14.10 1.49 19.80
C SER A 221 12.82 1.95 19.09
N VAL A 222 11.74 2.26 19.80
CA VAL A 222 10.46 2.59 19.13
C VAL A 222 10.33 4.08 18.73
N HIS A 223 11.22 4.96 19.20
CA HIS A 223 11.16 6.39 18.85
C HIS A 223 11.65 6.76 17.44
N THR A 224 12.29 5.83 16.71
CA THR A 224 12.96 6.18 15.44
C THR A 224 12.11 5.89 14.20
N PHE A 225 11.10 5.02 14.28
CA PHE A 225 10.38 4.60 13.06
C PHE A 225 9.37 5.65 12.55
N ALA A 226 8.80 6.46 13.44
CA ALA A 226 7.79 7.47 13.08
C ALA A 226 8.39 8.76 12.47
N VAL A 227 9.66 9.08 12.74
CA VAL A 227 10.30 10.32 12.24
C VAL A 227 10.78 10.17 10.79
N VAL A 228 11.09 8.96 10.34
CA VAL A 228 11.63 8.71 8.99
C VAL A 228 10.54 8.87 7.90
N HIS A 229 9.27 8.61 8.21
CA HIS A 229 8.17 8.78 7.24
C HIS A 229 7.62 10.21 7.13
N ALA A 230 7.90 11.09 8.09
CA ALA A 230 7.47 12.49 8.04
C ALA A 230 8.36 13.36 7.13
N ARG A 231 9.61 12.94 6.85
CA ARG A 231 10.56 13.70 6.02
C ARG A 231 10.49 13.40 4.52
N SER A 232 9.78 12.36 4.11
CA SER A 232 9.67 11.99 2.68
C SER A 232 8.60 12.77 1.90
N LYS A 233 7.83 13.65 2.55
CA LYS A 233 6.76 14.44 1.88
C LYS A 233 7.11 15.92 1.65
N ASN A 234 8.28 16.36 2.09
CA ASN A 234 8.73 17.77 1.96
C ASN A 234 10.10 17.89 1.27
N SER A 235 10.43 17.02 0.32
CA SER A 235 11.59 17.19 -0.58
C SER A 235 11.20 16.98 -2.03
#